data_AF-A0A820RPQ5-F1
#
_entry.id   AF-A0A820RPQ5-F1
#
_cell.length_a   1.000
_cell.length_b   1.000
_cell.length_c   1.000
_cell.angle_alpha   90.00
_cell.angle_beta   90.00
_cell.angle_gamma   90.00
#
_symmetry.space_group_name_H-M   'P 1'
#
loop_
_entity.id
_entity.type
_entity.pdbx_description
1 polymer ?
#
loop_
_entity_poly.entity_id
_entity_poly.type
_entity_poly.pdbx_seq_one_letter_code
_entity_poly.pdbx_strand_id
1 'polypeptide(L)'
;LFEYINNPQQEQQQDKTIEHFTPNLTNELIKNSSLNHIWSIQRCSKIFLHNNHVMSQYSTLPNESTVVANKLILNWKYSMNKCIDASPLIVILDEYRQYVIIGSHAGLINTYQINNGQLIWSFQTNDRIEA
;
A
#
# COMPACT_ATOMS: atom_id res chain seq x y z
N LEU A 1 -29.33 16.97 -23.26
CA LEU A 1 -29.51 16.28 -24.56
C LEU A 1 -28.25 15.47 -24.80
N PHE A 2 -28.27 14.13 -24.82
CA PHE A 2 -29.42 13.23 -25.10
C PHE A 2 -29.66 12.20 -23.98
N GLU A 3 -30.91 11.78 -23.85
CA GLU A 3 -31.34 10.55 -23.15
C GLU A 3 -31.55 9.43 -24.19
N TYR A 4 -31.43 8.17 -23.77
CA TYR A 4 -32.11 6.95 -24.29
C TYR A 4 -31.55 5.79 -23.42
N ILE A 5 -32.20 5.26 -22.38
CA ILE A 5 -33.54 4.63 -22.23
C ILE A 5 -33.63 3.23 -22.88
N ASN A 6 -33.99 2.26 -22.02
CA ASN A 6 -34.49 0.89 -22.24
C ASN A 6 -33.53 -0.31 -22.40
N ASN A 7 -33.68 -1.22 -21.42
CA ASN A 7 -33.37 -2.65 -21.41
C ASN A 7 -34.46 -3.43 -22.17
N PRO A 8 -34.20 -4.59 -22.80
CA PRO A 8 -34.89 -5.80 -22.29
C PRO A 8 -34.20 -7.18 -22.47
N GLN A 9 -34.37 -8.00 -21.42
CA GLN A 9 -34.57 -9.47 -21.41
C GLN A 9 -33.40 -10.45 -21.63
N GLN A 10 -33.63 -11.67 -21.13
CA GLN A 10 -32.65 -12.73 -20.79
C GLN A 10 -32.63 -13.88 -21.82
N GLU A 11 -31.53 -14.65 -21.88
CA GLU A 11 -31.56 -16.12 -21.76
C GLU A 11 -30.16 -16.76 -21.60
N GLN A 12 -30.11 -18.07 -21.33
CA GLN A 12 -28.98 -18.85 -20.75
C GLN A 12 -28.06 -19.41 -21.86
N GLN A 13 -26.80 -19.83 -21.68
CA GLN A 13 -26.18 -20.80 -20.76
C GLN A 13 -24.63 -20.58 -20.78
N GLN A 14 -23.66 -21.33 -20.21
CA GLN A 14 -23.58 -22.65 -19.52
C GLN A 14 -22.40 -22.62 -18.51
N ASP A 15 -22.24 -23.68 -17.70
CA ASP A 15 -21.23 -23.84 -16.65
C ASP A 15 -19.75 -23.71 -17.08
N LYS A 16 -18.99 -22.97 -16.25
CA LYS A 16 -17.62 -23.35 -15.87
C LYS A 16 -17.45 -23.13 -14.37
N THR A 17 -17.08 -24.19 -13.65
CA THR A 17 -16.73 -24.16 -12.24
C THR A 17 -15.59 -23.17 -12.00
N ILE A 18 -15.88 -22.09 -11.28
CA ILE A 18 -14.83 -21.24 -10.69
C ILE A 18 -14.43 -21.93 -9.39
N GLU A 19 -13.30 -22.64 -9.41
CA GLU A 19 -12.68 -23.09 -8.18
C GLU A 19 -12.21 -21.86 -7.39
N HIS A 20 -12.99 -21.48 -6.39
CA HIS A 20 -12.57 -20.48 -5.41
C HIS A 20 -11.37 -21.02 -4.65
N PHE A 21 -10.18 -20.50 -4.98
CA PHE A 21 -8.95 -20.84 -4.29
C PHE A 21 -9.01 -20.33 -2.85
N THR A 22 -9.49 -21.17 -1.94
CA THR A 22 -9.49 -20.93 -0.49
C THR A 22 -8.21 -21.51 0.10
N PRO A 23 -7.19 -20.69 0.43
CA PRO A 23 -6.02 -21.20 1.10
C PRO A 23 -6.41 -21.65 2.51
N ASN A 24 -6.36 -22.97 2.76
CA ASN A 24 -6.58 -23.59 4.07
C ASN A 24 -5.46 -23.29 5.10
N LEU A 25 -4.86 -22.09 5.05
CA LEU A 25 -3.95 -21.52 6.05
C LEU A 25 -4.66 -20.60 7.05
N THR A 26 -5.89 -20.17 6.76
CA THR A 26 -6.59 -19.11 7.52
C THR A 26 -6.88 -19.50 8.97
N ASN A 27 -7.41 -20.70 9.22
CA ASN A 27 -7.98 -21.05 10.53
C ASN A 27 -6.96 -21.27 11.67
N GLU A 28 -5.70 -21.58 11.36
CA GLU A 28 -4.63 -21.69 12.37
C GLU A 28 -3.95 -20.34 12.63
N LEU A 29 -3.70 -19.55 11.57
CA LEU A 29 -3.05 -18.24 11.71
C LEU A 29 -3.93 -17.20 12.43
N ILE A 30 -5.25 -17.25 12.24
CA ILE A 30 -6.21 -16.34 12.92
C ILE A 30 -6.21 -16.52 14.46
N LYS A 31 -5.79 -17.68 14.98
CA LYS A 31 -5.64 -17.90 16.43
C LYS A 31 -4.41 -17.23 17.04
N ASN A 32 -3.43 -16.83 16.24
CA ASN A 32 -2.24 -16.07 16.67
C ASN A 32 -2.43 -14.55 16.54
N SER A 33 -3.66 -14.08 16.78
CA SER A 33 -4.12 -12.68 16.66
C SER A 33 -3.64 -11.77 17.81
N SER A 34 -2.33 -11.80 18.10
CA SER A 34 -1.67 -10.89 19.06
C SER A 34 -0.36 -10.28 18.54
N LEU A 35 0.02 -10.53 17.28
CA LEU A 35 1.21 -9.98 16.65
C LEU A 35 0.82 -8.86 15.66
N ASN A 36 0.98 -7.61 16.11
CA ASN A 36 0.90 -6.42 15.27
C ASN A 36 2.13 -6.35 14.34
N HIS A 37 2.13 -7.18 13.30
CA HIS A 37 3.18 -7.22 12.29
C HIS A 37 3.17 -5.92 11.47
N ILE A 38 4.12 -5.03 11.72
CA ILE A 38 4.28 -3.80 10.92
C ILE A 38 5.44 -4.03 9.95
N TRP A 39 5.18 -3.83 8.66
CA TRP A 39 6.25 -3.82 7.65
C TRP A 39 6.61 -2.38 7.30
N SER A 40 7.90 -2.12 7.09
CA SER A 40 8.39 -0.86 6.55
C SER A 40 9.34 -1.06 5.39
N ILE A 41 9.13 -0.34 4.28
CA ILE A 41 9.96 -0.41 3.08
C ILE A 41 10.63 0.95 2.86
N GLN A 42 11.94 0.93 2.67
CA GLN A 42 12.81 2.10 2.60
C GLN A 42 13.66 2.10 1.31
N ARG A 43 14.41 3.18 1.08
CA ARG A 43 15.34 3.29 -0.05
C ARG A 43 16.31 2.10 -0.13
N CYS A 44 16.78 1.81 -1.35
CA CYS A 44 17.63 0.65 -1.64
C CYS A 44 16.95 -0.70 -1.34
N SER A 45 15.62 -0.79 -1.53
CA SER A 45 14.81 -2.00 -1.36
C SER A 45 14.93 -2.66 0.02
N LYS A 46 15.24 -1.87 1.06
CA LYS A 46 15.33 -2.38 2.43
C LYS A 46 13.93 -2.62 2.97
N ILE A 47 13.63 -3.86 3.31
CA ILE A 47 12.36 -4.29 3.89
C ILE A 47 12.62 -4.67 5.35
N PHE A 48 11.79 -4.19 6.27
CA PHE A 48 11.87 -4.54 7.69
C PHE A 48 10.52 -5.02 8.21
N LEU A 49 10.54 -6.06 9.03
CA LEU A 49 9.42 -6.48 9.87
C LEU A 49 9.65 -6.01 11.31
N HIS A 50 8.65 -5.39 11.91
CA HIS A 50 8.68 -4.87 13.27
C HIS A 50 7.69 -5.63 14.15
N ASN A 51 8.21 -6.43 15.09
CA ASN A 51 7.46 -7.31 15.98
C ASN A 51 8.00 -7.17 17.42
N ASN A 52 7.15 -6.87 18.41
CA ASN A 52 7.52 -6.93 19.85
C ASN A 52 8.88 -6.28 20.18
N HIS A 53 9.11 -5.06 19.70
CA HIS A 53 10.36 -4.28 19.79
C HIS A 53 11.58 -4.80 19.00
N VAL A 54 11.45 -5.90 18.26
CA VAL A 54 12.48 -6.41 17.33
C VAL A 54 12.20 -5.90 15.93
N MET A 55 13.25 -5.42 15.24
CA MET A 55 13.22 -5.05 13.83
C MET A 55 14.12 -6.00 13.03
N SER A 56 13.53 -6.80 12.14
CA SER A 56 14.22 -7.79 11.32
C SER A 56 14.30 -7.33 9.86
N GLN A 57 15.50 -7.24 9.28
CA GLN A 57 15.68 -6.85 7.88
C GLN A 57 15.59 -8.07 6.95
N TYR A 58 14.93 -7.88 5.80
CA TYR A 58 14.83 -8.84 4.70
C TYR A 58 15.50 -8.28 3.45
N SER A 59 16.17 -9.15 2.70
CA SER A 59 16.81 -8.83 1.40
C SER A 59 15.89 -9.05 0.19
N THR A 60 14.85 -9.86 0.35
CA THR A 60 13.83 -10.18 -0.66
C THR A 60 12.46 -10.32 0.01
N LEU A 61 11.38 -10.22 -0.77
CA LEU A 61 10.04 -10.52 -0.27
C LEU A 61 9.83 -12.05 -0.19
N PRO A 62 9.18 -12.56 0.87
CA PRO A 62 8.76 -13.96 0.91
C PRO A 62 7.76 -14.25 -0.22
N ASN A 63 7.90 -15.41 -0.87
CA ASN A 63 7.02 -15.87 -1.96
C ASN A 63 6.93 -14.91 -3.16
N GLU A 64 8.07 -14.40 -3.65
CA GLU A 64 8.15 -13.63 -4.89
C GLU A 64 7.74 -14.47 -6.12
N SER A 65 6.45 -14.51 -6.41
CA SER A 65 5.95 -14.77 -7.75
C SER A 65 6.33 -13.57 -8.62
N THR A 66 7.09 -13.77 -9.69
CA THR A 66 7.59 -12.67 -10.56
C THR A 66 6.46 -12.04 -11.37
N VAL A 67 5.71 -11.14 -10.74
CA VAL A 67 4.74 -10.25 -11.40
C VAL A 67 5.52 -9.19 -12.17
N VAL A 68 5.87 -9.51 -13.42
CA VAL A 68 6.49 -8.55 -14.32
C VAL A 68 5.46 -7.50 -14.72
N ALA A 69 5.49 -6.35 -14.05
CA ALA A 69 4.71 -5.19 -14.42
C ALA A 69 5.13 -4.72 -15.83
N ASN A 70 4.32 -5.00 -16.83
CA ASN A 70 4.58 -4.65 -18.23
C ASN A 70 4.38 -3.17 -18.56
N LYS A 71 3.88 -2.37 -17.60
CA LYS A 71 3.61 -0.94 -17.75
C LYS A 71 3.68 -0.23 -16.40
N LEU A 72 4.39 0.89 -16.36
CA LEU A 72 4.32 1.85 -15.26
C LEU A 72 3.11 2.79 -15.45
N ILE A 73 2.35 3.00 -14.39
CA ILE A 73 1.16 3.87 -14.36
C ILE A 73 1.31 4.85 -13.20
N LEU A 74 0.96 6.12 -13.44
CA LEU A 74 0.90 7.14 -12.40
C LEU A 74 -0.47 7.05 -11.69
N ASN A 75 -0.51 6.44 -10.51
CA ASN A 75 -1.76 6.32 -9.73
C ASN A 75 -2.21 7.67 -9.14
N TRP A 76 -1.28 8.42 -8.56
CA TRP A 76 -1.53 9.73 -7.93
C TRP A 76 -0.26 10.58 -7.87
N LYS A 77 -0.40 11.88 -7.60
CA LYS A 77 0.71 12.84 -7.42
C LYS A 77 0.32 13.95 -6.43
N TYR A 78 1.30 14.45 -5.67
CA TYR A 78 1.12 15.55 -4.72
C TYR A 78 2.26 16.57 -4.81
N SER A 79 1.97 17.83 -4.45
CA SER A 79 2.98 18.86 -4.20
C SER A 79 3.40 18.83 -2.74
N MET A 80 4.70 18.78 -2.48
CA MET A 80 5.31 18.94 -1.14
C MET A 80 5.86 20.37 -0.90
N ASN A 81 5.47 21.32 -1.75
CA ASN A 81 5.73 22.77 -1.72
C ASN A 81 7.19 23.24 -1.83
N LYS A 82 8.18 22.39 -1.52
CA LYS A 82 9.61 22.57 -1.80
C LYS A 82 10.25 21.22 -2.14
N CYS A 83 11.57 21.21 -2.35
CA CYS A 83 12.36 20.00 -2.62
C CYS A 83 12.13 18.87 -1.60
N ILE A 84 12.26 17.65 -2.07
CA ILE A 84 12.17 16.41 -1.29
C ILE A 84 13.53 15.73 -1.40
N ASP A 85 14.41 16.00 -0.44
CA ASP A 85 15.69 15.31 -0.32
C ASP A 85 15.53 14.02 0.50
N ALA A 86 14.55 14.04 1.43
CA ALA A 86 14.16 12.91 2.26
C ALA A 86 13.62 11.72 1.45
N SER A 87 14.14 10.52 1.75
CA SER A 87 13.63 9.28 1.16
C SER A 87 12.23 8.92 1.70
N PRO A 88 11.23 8.61 0.84
CA PRO A 88 9.93 8.12 1.29
C PRO A 88 10.00 6.82 2.10
N LEU A 89 9.11 6.68 3.06
CA LEU A 89 8.92 5.47 3.87
C LEU A 89 7.54 4.87 3.58
N ILE A 90 7.47 3.62 3.13
CA ILE A 90 6.21 2.88 3.05
C ILE A 90 6.02 2.13 4.38
N VAL A 91 4.80 2.20 4.94
CA VAL A 91 4.41 1.47 6.15
C VAL A 91 3.15 0.66 5.86
N ILE A 92 3.18 -0.64 6.13
CA ILE A 92 2.06 -1.57 5.95
C ILE A 92 1.72 -2.15 7.31
N LEU A 93 0.50 -1.87 7.80
CA LEU A 93 -0.03 -2.44 9.05
C LEU A 93 -0.89 -3.68 8.79
N ASP A 94 -1.63 -3.67 7.67
CA ASP A 94 -2.40 -4.79 7.12
C ASP A 94 -2.76 -4.50 5.64
N GLU A 95 -3.61 -5.34 5.06
CA GLU A 95 -4.06 -5.24 3.66
C GLU A 95 -4.79 -3.93 3.31
N TYR A 96 -5.44 -3.27 4.27
CA TYR A 96 -6.18 -2.01 4.06
C TYR A 96 -5.41 -0.77 4.53
N ARG A 97 -4.56 -0.91 5.55
CA ARG A 97 -3.82 0.16 6.22
C ARG A 97 -2.38 0.21 5.73
N GLN A 98 -2.21 0.78 4.54
CA GLN A 98 -0.94 0.93 3.85
C GLN A 98 -0.68 2.40 3.50
N TYR A 99 0.47 2.92 3.90
CA TYR A 99 0.77 4.36 3.88
C TYR A 99 2.14 4.68 3.28
N VAL A 100 2.26 5.88 2.71
CA VAL A 100 3.52 6.49 2.29
C VAL A 100 3.75 7.76 3.10
N ILE A 101 4.89 7.85 3.78
CA ILE A 101 5.31 8.98 4.61
C ILE A 101 6.45 9.72 3.91
N ILE A 102 6.33 11.04 3.75
CA ILE A 102 7.28 11.87 3.01
C ILE A 102 7.56 13.18 3.78
N GLY A 103 8.83 13.51 3.97
CA GLY A 103 9.31 14.80 4.48
C GLY A 103 9.73 15.75 3.36
N SER A 104 9.70 17.08 3.57
CA SER A 104 10.22 18.04 2.57
C SER A 104 10.91 19.27 3.16
N HIS A 105 11.62 20.01 2.31
CA HIS A 105 12.24 21.29 2.68
C HIS A 105 11.25 22.41 3.06
N ALA A 106 9.94 22.18 2.90
CA ALA A 106 8.90 23.07 3.44
C ALA A 106 8.68 22.88 4.94
N GLY A 107 9.31 21.87 5.57
CA GLY A 107 9.00 21.45 6.93
C GLY A 107 7.74 20.59 7.01
N LEU A 108 7.29 20.01 5.90
CA LEU A 108 6.08 19.17 5.86
C LEU A 108 6.46 17.70 6.02
N ILE A 109 5.88 17.03 7.02
CA ILE A 109 5.76 15.57 7.07
C ILE A 109 4.32 15.23 6.72
N ASN A 110 4.11 14.55 5.59
CA ASN A 110 2.78 14.10 5.15
C ASN A 110 2.73 12.58 5.07
N THR A 111 1.59 12.03 5.47
CA THR A 111 1.25 10.60 5.37
C THR A 111 0.06 10.43 4.43
N TYR A 112 0.21 9.62 3.40
CA TYR A 112 -0.81 9.35 2.37
C TYR A 112 -1.19 7.88 2.35
N GLN A 113 -2.45 7.53 2.04
CA GLN A 113 -2.84 6.16 1.68
C GLN A 113 -2.19 5.76 0.36
N ILE A 114 -1.58 4.57 0.30
CA ILE A 114 -0.82 4.13 -0.89
C ILE A 114 -1.70 3.94 -2.14
N ASN A 115 -2.96 3.53 -1.96
CA ASN A 115 -3.84 3.12 -3.05
C ASN A 115 -4.39 4.30 -3.87
N ASN A 116 -4.78 5.38 -3.20
CA ASN A 116 -5.49 6.54 -3.79
C ASN A 116 -4.77 7.88 -3.55
N GLY A 117 -3.69 7.90 -2.76
CA GLY A 117 -2.98 9.12 -2.39
C GLY A 117 -3.69 9.99 -1.35
N GLN A 118 -4.79 9.54 -0.72
CA GLN A 118 -5.52 10.36 0.25
C GLN A 118 -4.60 10.78 1.41
N LEU A 119 -4.51 12.08 1.68
CA LEU A 119 -3.80 12.62 2.85
C LEU A 119 -4.50 12.17 4.14
N ILE A 120 -3.77 11.45 4.99
CA ILE A 120 -4.23 10.92 6.27
C ILE A 120 -3.74 11.76 7.45
N TRP A 121 -2.50 12.24 7.37
CA TRP A 121 -1.92 13.11 8.39
C TRP A 121 -0.92 14.08 7.76
N SER A 122 -0.80 15.25 8.37
CA SER A 122 0.14 16.29 7.99
C SER A 122 0.66 16.97 9.24
N PHE A 123 1.95 17.27 9.26
CA PHE A 123 2.63 17.98 10.34
C PHE A 123 3.62 18.98 9.77
N GLN A 124 3.66 20.17 10.39
CA GLN A 124 4.54 21.27 10.02
C GLN A 124 5.60 21.46 11.11
N THR A 125 6.86 21.24 10.78
CA THR A 125 8.02 21.62 11.60
C THR A 125 8.31 23.11 11.47
N ASN A 126 9.04 23.66 12.45
CA ASN A 126 9.48 25.06 12.43
C ASN A 126 10.63 25.33 11.43
N ASP A 127 11.25 24.28 10.88
CA ASP A 127 12.36 24.35 9.93
C ASP A 127 12.24 23.22 8.88
N ARG A 128 13.12 23.21 7.87
CA ARG A 128 13.18 22.22 6.78
C ARG A 128 13.57 20.82 7.27
N ILE A 129 13.17 19.78 6.52
CA ILE A 129 13.48 18.38 6.83
C ILE A 129 14.54 17.84 5.86
N GLU A 130 15.67 17.38 6.40
CA GLU A 130 16.77 16.72 5.68
C GLU A 130 16.91 15.27 6.20
N ALA A 131 16.98 14.26 5.32
CA ALA A 131 17.06 12.83 5.70
C ALA A 131 17.58 11.90 4.57
#